data_AF-A0AAJ1U6F0-F1
#
_entry.id   AF-A0AAJ1U6F0-F1
#
_cell.length_a   1.000
_cell.length_b   1.000
_cell.length_c   1.000
_cell.angle_alpha   90.00
_cell.angle_beta   90.00
_cell.angle_gamma   90.00
#
_symmetry.space_group_name_H-M   'P 1'
#
loop_
_entity.id
_entity.type
_entity.pdbx_description
1 polymer ?
#
loop_
_entity_poly.entity_id
_entity_poly.type
_entity_poly.pdbx_seq_one_letter_code
_entity_poly.pdbx_strand_id
1 'polypeptide(L)'
;MKRALALSGAAAAVIGTTLFVAPPAAQADECVGGSSSGKCVQVLSTSVSTSVVETVPMQNNSGTTASFTCGFSQTISRSVETSASAELSVSAQVAAVGASASVGVSESVNQSASEASSAGGTVTLAPGESILCERTYSAVTAQMREYSYSGTGTTETARYQVTVPSSLGIRLS
;
A
#
# COMPACT_ATOMS: atom_id res chain seq x y z
N MET A 1 -0.01 60.34 30.01
CA MET A 1 -1.30 60.46 29.29
C MET A 1 -1.32 59.46 28.14
N LYS A 2 -2.51 58.91 27.87
CA LYS A 2 -2.93 58.02 26.76
C LYS A 2 -2.76 56.50 26.94
N ARG A 3 -3.95 55.87 27.06
CA ARG A 3 -4.29 54.44 26.97
C ARG A 3 -4.16 53.92 25.53
N ALA A 4 -3.85 52.64 25.36
CA ALA A 4 -4.37 51.77 24.29
C ALA A 4 -4.12 50.31 24.72
N LEU A 5 -5.15 49.60 25.20
CA LEU A 5 -6.01 48.67 24.46
C LEU A 5 -5.33 47.32 24.16
N ALA A 6 -5.66 46.34 25.00
CA ALA A 6 -5.50 44.92 24.74
C ALA A 6 -6.40 44.51 23.55
N LEU A 7 -5.82 43.81 22.57
CA LEU A 7 -6.57 42.94 21.67
C LEU A 7 -6.02 41.53 21.81
N SER A 8 -6.86 40.67 22.38
CA SER A 8 -6.79 39.23 22.26
C SER A 8 -6.92 38.86 20.79
N GLY A 9 -5.83 38.35 20.21
CA GLY A 9 -5.82 37.78 18.87
C GLY A 9 -5.28 36.37 18.96
N ALA A 10 -6.19 35.38 18.97
CA ALA A 10 -5.86 33.98 18.81
C ALA A 10 -5.19 33.80 17.44
N ALA A 11 -3.86 33.62 17.42
CA ALA A 11 -3.17 33.12 16.26
C ALA A 11 -3.51 31.64 16.13
N ALA A 12 -4.56 31.35 15.36
CA ALA A 12 -4.79 30.02 14.82
C ALA A 12 -3.54 29.63 14.03
N ALA A 13 -2.75 28.71 14.58
CA ALA A 13 -1.74 28.00 13.82
C ALA A 13 -2.50 27.22 12.74
N VAL A 14 -2.53 27.77 11.53
CA VAL A 14 -2.88 27.01 10.33
C VAL A 14 -1.79 25.95 10.22
N ILE A 15 -2.07 24.76 10.77
CA ILE A 15 -1.34 23.55 10.43
C ILE A 15 -1.59 23.39 8.94
N GLY A 16 -0.64 23.89 8.14
CA GLY A 16 -0.64 23.73 6.71
C GLY A 16 -0.79 22.26 6.45
N THR A 17 -1.93 21.88 5.88
CA THR A 17 -2.07 20.64 5.14
C THR A 17 -1.03 20.72 4.05
N THR A 18 0.17 20.18 4.32
CA THR A 18 1.04 19.73 3.26
C THR A 18 0.21 18.69 2.52
N LEU A 19 -0.43 19.14 1.45
CA LEU A 19 -0.83 18.30 0.34
C LEU A 19 0.41 17.49 0.01
N PHE A 20 0.46 16.25 0.49
CA PHE A 20 1.35 15.23 -0.05
C PHE A 20 0.87 15.04 -1.48
N VAL A 21 1.30 15.93 -2.37
CA VAL A 21 1.39 15.62 -3.79
C VAL A 21 2.38 14.48 -3.83
N ALA A 22 1.85 13.26 -3.93
CA ALA A 22 2.67 12.09 -4.20
C ALA A 22 3.58 12.47 -5.37
N PRO A 23 4.92 12.39 -5.23
CA PRO A 23 5.80 12.67 -6.35
C PRO A 23 5.32 11.84 -7.54
N PRO A 24 5.29 12.40 -8.76
CA PRO A 24 4.95 11.62 -9.94
C PRO A 24 5.84 10.38 -9.92
N ALA A 25 5.25 9.19 -10.12
CA ALA A 25 5.95 7.91 -10.08
C ALA A 25 7.30 8.08 -10.78
N ALA A 26 8.37 8.17 -9.98
CA ALA A 26 9.69 8.40 -10.53
C ALA A 26 9.97 7.16 -11.34
N GLN A 27 10.25 7.29 -12.64
CA GLN A 27 10.69 6.15 -13.42
C GLN A 27 11.97 5.65 -12.76
N ALA A 28 11.86 4.57 -12.00
CA ALA A 28 13.00 3.93 -11.36
C ALA A 28 13.57 2.92 -12.34
N ASP A 29 14.84 3.10 -12.65
CA ASP A 29 15.62 2.17 -13.42
C ASP A 29 16.50 1.37 -12.45
N GLU A 30 16.42 0.04 -12.51
CA GLU A 30 17.29 -0.84 -11.76
C GLU A 30 18.03 -1.78 -12.70
N CYS A 31 19.36 -1.76 -12.64
CA CYS A 31 20.23 -2.41 -13.60
C CYS A 31 21.14 -3.44 -12.94
N VAL A 32 21.29 -4.59 -13.58
CA VAL A 32 22.23 -5.66 -13.23
C VAL A 32 23.17 -5.88 -14.41
N GLY A 33 24.47 -5.64 -14.21
CA GLY A 33 25.49 -5.79 -15.25
C GLY A 33 26.80 -5.07 -14.94
N GLY A 34 27.76 -5.17 -15.85
CA GLY A 34 29.04 -4.45 -15.78
C GLY A 34 28.99 -3.12 -16.54
N SER A 35 30.05 -2.31 -16.44
CA SER A 35 30.10 -0.97 -17.05
C SER A 35 29.89 -0.93 -18.58
N SER A 36 30.03 -2.05 -19.29
CA SER A 36 29.95 -2.11 -20.76
C SER A 36 28.71 -2.82 -21.30
N SER A 37 28.06 -3.66 -20.47
CA SER A 37 26.83 -4.35 -20.82
C SER A 37 26.08 -4.89 -19.60
N GLY A 38 24.75 -4.92 -19.70
CA GLY A 38 23.88 -5.40 -18.64
C GLY A 38 22.41 -5.43 -19.04
N LYS A 39 21.56 -5.73 -18.06
CA LYS A 39 20.10 -5.69 -18.16
C LYS A 39 19.55 -4.70 -17.16
N CYS A 40 18.47 -4.03 -17.51
CA CYS A 40 17.79 -3.08 -16.66
C CYS A 40 16.28 -3.32 -16.71
N VAL A 41 15.60 -3.05 -15.60
CA VAL A 41 14.16 -2.82 -15.55
C VAL A 41 13.88 -1.35 -15.33
N GLN A 42 12.86 -0.86 -16.01
CA GLN A 42 12.32 0.47 -15.79
C GLN A 42 10.84 0.37 -15.43
N VAL A 43 10.45 1.08 -14.38
CA VAL A 43 9.05 1.30 -14.04
C VAL A 43 8.49 2.42 -14.92
N LEU A 44 7.56 2.07 -15.80
CA LEU A 44 6.89 3.00 -16.70
C LEU A 44 5.73 3.72 -16.00
N SER A 45 5.00 3.00 -15.15
CA SER A 45 3.89 3.52 -14.36
C SER A 45 3.61 2.62 -13.16
N THR A 46 3.06 3.21 -12.11
CA THR A 46 2.59 2.50 -10.91
C THR A 46 1.15 2.86 -10.60
N SER A 47 0.42 1.92 -10.03
CA SER A 47 -0.90 2.14 -9.43
C SER A 47 -0.99 1.42 -8.09
N VAL A 48 -1.55 2.09 -7.10
CA VAL A 48 -1.84 1.48 -5.79
C VAL A 48 -3.28 0.99 -5.82
N SER A 49 -3.49 -0.26 -5.42
CA SER A 49 -4.81 -0.85 -5.27
C SER A 49 -5.00 -1.33 -3.83
N THR A 50 -6.19 -1.15 -3.29
CA THR A 50 -6.61 -1.70 -2.00
C THR A 50 -7.93 -2.42 -2.20
N SER A 51 -7.99 -3.69 -1.78
CA SER A 51 -9.18 -4.52 -1.90
C SER A 51 -9.53 -5.17 -0.57
N VAL A 52 -10.82 -5.48 -0.38
CA VAL A 52 -11.29 -6.26 0.78
C VAL A 52 -11.08 -7.74 0.46
N VAL A 53 -10.37 -8.45 1.34
CA VAL A 53 -10.03 -9.87 1.16
C VAL A 53 -10.82 -10.79 2.08
N GLU A 54 -11.40 -10.26 3.16
CA GLU A 54 -12.27 -10.99 4.08
C GLU A 54 -13.20 -9.99 4.76
N THR A 55 -14.48 -10.33 4.92
CA THR A 55 -15.48 -9.48 5.58
C THR A 55 -16.21 -10.29 6.63
N VAL A 56 -16.34 -9.73 7.83
CA VAL A 56 -17.05 -10.32 8.96
C VAL A 56 -18.16 -9.37 9.40
N PRO A 57 -19.44 -9.70 9.16
CA PRO A 57 -20.54 -8.87 9.62
C PRO A 57 -20.69 -9.00 11.14
N MET A 58 -20.85 -7.87 11.82
CA MET A 58 -21.14 -7.79 13.24
C MET A 58 -22.45 -7.05 13.43
N GLN A 59 -23.46 -7.75 13.94
CA GLN A 59 -24.79 -7.20 14.14
C GLN A 59 -25.27 -7.46 15.55
N ASN A 60 -25.72 -6.41 16.22
CA ASN A 60 -26.34 -6.52 17.52
C ASN A 60 -27.86 -6.72 17.38
N ASN A 61 -28.28 -7.98 17.31
CA ASN A 61 -29.69 -8.34 17.31
C ASN A 61 -30.30 -8.44 18.72
N SER A 62 -29.55 -8.07 19.76
CA SER A 62 -30.05 -8.07 21.14
C SER A 62 -30.74 -6.75 21.49
N GLY A 63 -31.55 -6.76 22.55
CA GLY A 63 -32.23 -5.56 23.06
C GLY A 63 -31.34 -4.62 23.89
N THR A 64 -30.04 -4.91 24.00
CA THR A 64 -29.09 -4.16 24.83
C THR A 64 -27.80 -3.90 24.08
N THR A 65 -27.08 -2.83 24.45
CA THR A 65 -25.73 -2.57 23.91
C THR A 65 -24.79 -3.73 24.24
N ALA A 66 -24.02 -4.19 23.25
CA ALA A 66 -23.11 -5.31 23.40
C ALA A 66 -21.79 -5.07 22.64
N SER A 67 -20.73 -5.72 23.11
CA SER A 67 -19.40 -5.64 22.50
C SER A 67 -19.14 -6.83 21.59
N PHE A 68 -18.64 -6.56 20.39
CA PHE A 68 -18.33 -7.53 19.35
C PHE A 68 -16.86 -7.41 18.97
N THR A 69 -16.17 -8.54 18.84
CA THR A 69 -14.77 -8.59 18.43
C THR A 69 -14.69 -9.14 17.02
N CYS A 70 -13.88 -8.52 16.17
CA CYS A 70 -13.61 -9.03 14.83
C CYS A 70 -12.95 -10.40 14.91
N GLY A 71 -13.54 -11.40 14.24
CA GLY A 71 -13.00 -12.75 14.15
C GLY A 71 -12.74 -13.14 12.71
N PHE A 72 -11.48 -13.08 12.28
CA PHE A 72 -11.04 -13.61 10.99
C PHE A 72 -10.64 -15.07 11.15
N SER A 73 -10.79 -15.86 10.09
CA SER A 73 -10.55 -17.30 10.14
C SER A 73 -9.37 -17.76 9.28
N GLN A 74 -8.91 -16.91 8.37
CA GLN A 74 -7.93 -17.28 7.35
C GLN A 74 -6.59 -16.57 7.55
N THR A 75 -5.50 -17.32 7.34
CA THR A 75 -4.19 -16.72 7.12
C THR A 75 -4.13 -16.21 5.69
N ILE A 76 -3.71 -14.95 5.51
CA ILE A 76 -3.54 -14.35 4.20
C ILE A 76 -2.06 -14.14 3.97
N SER A 77 -1.55 -14.75 2.91
CA SER A 77 -0.20 -14.58 2.40
C SER A 77 -0.28 -14.08 0.97
N ARG A 78 0.44 -13.03 0.65
CA ARG A 78 0.57 -12.50 -0.71
C ARG A 78 2.04 -12.32 -1.02
N SER A 79 2.42 -12.69 -2.24
CA SER A 79 3.79 -12.58 -2.73
C SER A 79 3.77 -11.80 -4.05
N VAL A 80 4.94 -11.40 -4.53
CA VAL A 80 5.07 -10.77 -5.85
C VAL A 80 4.50 -11.67 -6.94
N GLU A 81 3.70 -11.08 -7.83
CA GLU A 81 3.16 -11.74 -9.02
C GLU A 81 3.62 -11.01 -10.28
N THR A 82 4.18 -11.73 -11.25
CA THR A 82 4.60 -11.18 -12.54
C THR A 82 3.80 -11.78 -13.68
N SER A 83 3.34 -10.96 -14.62
CA SER A 83 2.55 -11.42 -15.77
C SER A 83 3.37 -12.17 -16.83
N ALA A 84 4.70 -12.17 -16.69
CA ALA A 84 5.63 -12.87 -17.56
C ALA A 84 6.84 -13.34 -16.76
N SER A 85 7.63 -14.24 -17.37
CA SER A 85 8.95 -14.61 -16.88
C SER A 85 9.88 -13.40 -17.03
N ALA A 86 10.01 -12.61 -15.95
CA ALA A 86 11.01 -11.57 -15.88
C ALA A 86 12.40 -12.21 -15.77
N GLU A 87 13.38 -11.70 -16.51
CA GLU A 87 14.74 -12.24 -16.43
C GLU A 87 15.52 -11.69 -15.22
N LEU A 88 15.02 -10.61 -14.61
CA LEU A 88 15.56 -9.99 -13.40
C LEU A 88 14.96 -10.56 -12.11
N SER A 89 15.73 -10.53 -11.02
CA SER A 89 15.29 -11.05 -9.73
C SER A 89 14.08 -10.31 -9.18
N VAL A 90 13.26 -11.02 -8.40
CA VAL A 90 12.09 -10.44 -7.71
C VAL A 90 12.51 -9.26 -6.83
N SER A 91 13.64 -9.36 -6.14
CA SER A 91 14.17 -8.30 -5.28
C SER A 91 14.42 -6.98 -6.02
N ALA A 92 15.00 -7.02 -7.22
CA ALA A 92 15.26 -5.84 -8.04
C ALA A 92 13.94 -5.22 -8.55
N GLN A 93 12.95 -6.06 -8.87
CA GLN A 93 11.63 -5.57 -9.24
C GLN A 93 10.94 -4.86 -8.07
N VAL A 94 11.00 -5.44 -6.87
CA VAL A 94 10.42 -4.83 -5.66
C VAL A 94 11.09 -3.52 -5.32
N ALA A 95 12.42 -3.44 -5.42
CA ALA A 95 13.16 -2.21 -5.17
C ALA A 95 12.79 -1.10 -6.17
N ALA A 96 12.77 -1.41 -7.47
CA ALA A 96 12.33 -0.47 -8.51
C ALA A 96 10.87 0.00 -8.30
N VAL A 97 9.96 -0.93 -7.98
CA VAL A 97 8.55 -0.58 -7.67
C VAL A 97 8.46 0.28 -6.42
N GLY A 98 9.19 -0.05 -5.36
CA GLY A 98 9.21 0.69 -4.10
C GLY A 98 9.78 2.09 -4.23
N ALA A 99 10.80 2.27 -5.07
CA ALA A 99 11.35 3.58 -5.40
C ALA A 99 10.38 4.45 -6.21
N SER A 100 9.52 3.81 -7.02
CA SER A 100 8.53 4.48 -7.87
C SER A 100 7.18 4.71 -7.18
N ALA A 101 6.90 3.97 -6.11
CA ALA A 101 5.64 3.99 -5.39
C ALA A 101 5.67 4.98 -4.21
N SER A 102 4.52 5.60 -3.91
CA SER A 102 4.35 6.44 -2.72
C SER A 102 4.05 5.65 -1.45
N VAL A 103 4.09 4.31 -1.52
CA VAL A 103 3.78 3.39 -0.42
C VAL A 103 4.88 2.35 -0.28
N GLY A 104 5.13 1.88 0.95
CA GLY A 104 6.07 0.80 1.21
C GLY A 104 5.61 -0.50 0.54
N VAL A 105 6.55 -1.24 -0.02
CA VAL A 105 6.31 -2.53 -0.69
C VAL A 105 7.25 -3.60 -0.16
N SER A 106 6.82 -4.86 -0.26
CA SER A 106 7.54 -6.02 0.26
C SER A 106 7.40 -7.19 -0.71
N GLU A 107 8.42 -8.06 -0.78
CA GLU A 107 8.38 -9.28 -1.59
C GLU A 107 7.23 -10.21 -1.21
N SER A 108 6.88 -10.20 0.08
CA SER A 108 5.68 -10.85 0.58
C SER A 108 5.12 -10.11 1.78
N VAL A 109 3.82 -10.29 1.99
CA VAL A 109 3.13 -9.92 3.23
C VAL A 109 2.38 -11.13 3.73
N ASN A 110 2.43 -11.35 5.03
CA ASN A 110 1.73 -12.44 5.69
C ASN A 110 1.10 -11.93 6.97
N GLN A 111 -0.15 -12.32 7.20
CA GLN A 111 -0.81 -12.05 8.46
C GLN A 111 -1.76 -13.21 8.75
N SER A 112 -1.63 -13.79 9.94
CA SER A 112 -2.51 -14.86 10.40
C SER A 112 -3.90 -14.35 10.75
N ALA A 113 -4.86 -15.26 10.81
CA ALA A 113 -6.21 -15.00 11.28
C ALA A 113 -6.24 -14.37 12.68
N SER A 114 -5.38 -14.87 13.58
CA SER A 114 -5.29 -14.39 14.97
C SER A 114 -4.69 -12.98 15.07
N GLU A 115 -3.64 -12.70 14.29
CA GLU A 115 -3.06 -11.35 14.22
C GLU A 115 -4.07 -10.35 13.66
N ALA A 116 -4.80 -10.75 12.61
CA ALA A 116 -5.86 -9.92 12.05
C ALA A 116 -6.96 -9.70 13.10
N SER A 117 -7.48 -10.74 13.73
CA SER A 117 -8.56 -10.61 14.73
C SER A 117 -8.14 -9.70 15.89
N SER A 118 -6.89 -9.81 16.34
CA SER A 118 -6.31 -8.93 17.36
C SER A 118 -6.28 -7.46 16.90
N ALA A 119 -5.85 -7.21 15.66
CA ALA A 119 -5.78 -5.86 15.09
C ALA A 119 -7.16 -5.25 14.77
N GLY A 120 -8.18 -6.08 14.50
CA GLY A 120 -9.55 -5.62 14.26
C GLY A 120 -10.25 -5.11 15.51
N GLY A 121 -9.79 -5.54 16.69
CA GLY A 121 -10.24 -5.04 17.98
C GLY A 121 -11.69 -5.36 18.30
N THR A 122 -12.23 -4.61 19.26
CA THR A 122 -13.59 -4.76 19.77
C THR A 122 -14.36 -3.46 19.53
N VAL A 123 -15.59 -3.59 19.05
CA VAL A 123 -16.53 -2.48 18.88
C VAL A 123 -17.76 -2.70 19.76
N THR A 124 -18.36 -1.61 20.24
CA THR A 124 -19.61 -1.65 20.98
C THR A 124 -20.74 -1.19 20.08
N LEU A 125 -21.75 -2.04 19.91
CA LEU A 125 -22.88 -1.80 19.02
C LEU A 125 -24.16 -1.60 19.84
N ALA A 126 -24.95 -0.58 19.51
CA ALA A 126 -26.28 -0.39 20.06
C ALA A 126 -27.26 -1.46 19.54
N PRO A 127 -28.42 -1.66 20.19
CA PRO A 127 -29.46 -2.56 19.69
C PRO A 127 -29.87 -2.23 18.24
N GLY A 128 -29.84 -3.23 17.36
CA GLY A 128 -30.18 -3.10 15.95
C GLY A 128 -29.06 -2.55 15.07
N GLU A 129 -27.91 -2.17 15.64
CA GLU A 129 -26.76 -1.67 14.88
C GLU A 129 -26.01 -2.82 14.19
N SER A 130 -25.48 -2.53 13.01
CA SER A 130 -24.67 -3.45 12.22
C SER A 130 -23.47 -2.72 11.63
N ILE A 131 -22.30 -3.35 11.72
CA ILE A 131 -21.09 -2.91 11.04
C ILE A 131 -20.41 -4.09 10.37
N LEU A 132 -19.49 -3.81 9.46
CA LEU A 132 -18.64 -4.81 8.82
C LEU A 132 -17.21 -4.64 9.32
N CYS A 133 -16.59 -5.74 9.74
CA CYS A 133 -15.16 -5.80 9.94
C CYS A 133 -14.50 -6.34 8.68
N GLU A 134 -13.78 -5.48 7.99
CA GLU A 134 -13.19 -5.78 6.70
C GLU A 134 -11.68 -5.86 6.82
N ARG A 135 -11.11 -6.95 6.32
CA ARG A 135 -9.69 -7.09 6.13
C ARG A 135 -9.32 -6.61 4.74
N THR A 136 -8.35 -5.71 4.67
CA THR A 136 -7.92 -5.09 3.42
C THR A 136 -6.52 -5.54 3.04
N TYR A 137 -6.30 -5.72 1.74
CA TYR A 137 -5.00 -5.96 1.14
C TYR A 137 -4.67 -4.81 0.20
N SER A 138 -3.47 -4.25 0.34
CA SER A 138 -2.96 -3.24 -0.58
C SER A 138 -1.77 -3.77 -1.36
N ALA A 139 -1.72 -3.45 -2.65
CA ALA A 139 -0.64 -3.81 -3.55
C ALA A 139 -0.32 -2.66 -4.51
N VAL A 140 0.91 -2.65 -5.01
CA VAL A 140 1.33 -1.77 -6.09
C VAL A 140 1.46 -2.60 -7.35
N THR A 141 0.71 -2.22 -8.38
CA THR A 141 0.86 -2.78 -9.73
C THR A 141 1.71 -1.82 -10.55
N ALA A 142 2.76 -2.34 -11.18
CA ALA A 142 3.67 -1.55 -11.99
C ALA A 142 3.78 -2.13 -13.40
N GLN A 143 3.79 -1.25 -14.40
CA GLN A 143 4.17 -1.60 -15.77
C GLN A 143 5.68 -1.48 -15.90
N MET A 144 6.32 -2.59 -16.26
CA MET A 144 7.76 -2.73 -16.35
C MET A 144 8.19 -2.83 -17.81
N ARG A 145 9.32 -2.21 -18.11
CA ARG A 145 10.09 -2.43 -19.34
C ARG A 145 11.44 -3.02 -18.98
N GLU A 146 11.76 -4.16 -19.57
CA GLU A 146 13.10 -4.73 -19.51
C GLU A 146 13.87 -4.35 -20.78
N TYR A 147 15.12 -3.95 -20.61
CA TYR A 147 16.02 -3.68 -21.72
C TYR A 147 17.45 -4.10 -21.38
N SER A 148 18.18 -4.52 -22.41
CA SER A 148 19.62 -4.73 -22.31
C SER A 148 20.36 -3.50 -22.83
N TYR A 149 21.49 -3.18 -22.21
CA TYR A 149 22.42 -2.17 -22.73
C TYR A 149 23.73 -2.84 -23.10
N SER A 150 24.33 -2.42 -24.21
CA SER A 150 25.70 -2.78 -24.55
C SER A 150 26.31 -1.73 -25.47
N GLY A 151 27.51 -1.25 -25.14
CA GLY A 151 28.40 -0.41 -25.97
C GLY A 151 27.78 0.86 -26.60
N THR A 152 26.88 0.68 -27.58
CA THR A 152 26.34 1.72 -28.47
C THR A 152 24.81 1.85 -28.43
N GLY A 153 24.09 1.08 -27.61
CA GLY A 153 22.62 1.19 -27.55
C GLY A 153 21.91 0.37 -26.49
N THR A 154 20.59 0.59 -26.42
CA THR A 154 19.65 -0.16 -25.57
C THR A 154 18.67 -0.93 -26.44
N THR A 155 18.46 -2.20 -26.11
CA THR A 155 17.49 -3.07 -26.79
C THR A 155 16.41 -3.49 -25.80
N GLU A 156 15.16 -3.12 -26.07
CA GLU A 156 14.02 -3.58 -25.29
C GLU A 156 13.85 -5.10 -25.46
N THR A 157 13.84 -5.83 -24.35
CA THR A 157 13.73 -7.29 -24.33
C THR A 157 12.34 -7.76 -23.94
N ALA A 158 11.65 -7.03 -23.05
CA ALA A 158 10.30 -7.40 -22.62
C ALA A 158 9.51 -6.21 -22.06
N ARG A 159 8.18 -6.35 -22.06
CA ARG A 159 7.27 -5.57 -21.22
C ARG A 159 6.35 -6.51 -20.46
N TYR A 160 6.15 -6.22 -19.20
CA TYR A 160 5.33 -7.02 -18.33
C TYR A 160 4.78 -6.19 -17.19
N GLN A 161 3.80 -6.75 -16.49
CA GLN A 161 3.25 -6.17 -15.29
C GLN A 161 3.76 -6.95 -14.08
N VAL A 162 4.11 -6.24 -13.01
CA VAL A 162 4.39 -6.82 -11.71
C VAL A 162 3.43 -6.26 -10.68
N THR A 163 2.91 -7.12 -9.82
CA THR A 163 2.13 -6.72 -8.65
C THR A 163 2.93 -7.06 -7.42
N VAL A 164 3.30 -6.03 -6.66
CA VAL A 164 4.09 -6.14 -5.44
C VAL A 164 3.20 -5.87 -4.23
N PRO A 165 3.16 -6.79 -3.25
CA PRO A 165 2.44 -6.57 -2.01
C PRO A 165 2.92 -5.31 -1.27
N SER A 166 1.99 -4.56 -0.68
CA SER A 166 2.29 -3.40 0.16
C SER A 166 1.96 -3.67 1.62
N SER A 167 0.69 -3.95 1.94
CA SER A 167 0.25 -4.13 3.32
C SER A 167 -1.02 -4.95 3.47
N LEU A 168 -1.22 -5.50 4.67
CA LEU A 168 -2.47 -6.05 5.14
C LEU A 168 -2.97 -5.18 6.30
N GLY A 169 -4.26 -4.89 6.30
CA GLY A 169 -4.90 -3.99 7.27
C GLY A 169 -6.32 -4.41 7.57
N ILE A 170 -6.94 -3.71 8.52
CA ILE A 170 -8.33 -3.92 8.92
C ILE A 170 -9.01 -2.57 9.05
N ARG A 171 -10.29 -2.53 8.65
CA ARG A 171 -11.16 -1.40 8.86
C ARG A 171 -12.54 -1.85 9.33
N LEU A 172 -13.20 -0.97 10.07
CA LEU A 172 -14.61 -1.08 10.40
C LEU A 172 -15.40 -0.14 9.50
N SER A 173 -16.52 -0.60 8.94
CA SER A 173 -17.38 0.17 8.03
C SER A 173 -18.85 -0.02 8.32
#